data_AF-A0ABC8UTF7-F1
#
_entry.id   AF-A0ABC8UTF7-F1
#
_cell.length_a   1.000
_cell.length_b   1.000
_cell.length_c   1.000
_cell.angle_alpha   90.00
_cell.angle_beta   90.00
_cell.angle_gamma   90.00
#
_symmetry.space_group_name_H-M   'P 1'
#
loop_
_entity.id
_entity.type
_entity.pdbx_description
1 polymer ?
#
loop_
_entity_poly.entity_id
_entity_poly.type
_entity_poly.pdbx_seq_one_letter_code
_entity_poly.pdbx_strand_id
1 'polypeptide(L)'
;MTSTLEKEAYPALDQLSAKTSSQSLQRVRLIKGRLVALSGRVQKVRDELEHLLDDDADMSEMYLTKKLAGLESDRFILNVEQKDANESELHDMSDEDTSDGSSIAPISGHKPNIEELELLLGAYFMQMEEILNKLLSLREYVHDTEDYINIILDEKQNQLLQLSVIINTATTMLNLGILIFGIFGMNVHIALFDFGTYAQWYAAAAGVVGGGSILFIIAILWFKTKRLLD
;
A
#
# COMPACT_ATOMS: atom_id res chain seq x y z
N MET A 1 -35.52 -18.45 19.35
CA MET A 1 -35.23 -18.54 17.89
C MET A 1 -34.54 -17.29 17.34
N THR A 2 -34.75 -16.09 17.90
CA THR A 2 -34.04 -14.86 17.50
C THR A 2 -32.58 -14.83 17.96
N SER A 3 -32.25 -15.34 19.15
CA SER A 3 -30.87 -15.32 19.69
C SER A 3 -29.86 -16.19 18.93
N THR A 4 -30.31 -17.22 18.18
CA THR A 4 -29.42 -18.03 17.32
C THR A 4 -29.13 -17.32 16.00
N LEU A 5 -30.12 -16.59 15.46
CA LEU A 5 -29.97 -15.83 14.22
C LEU A 5 -29.14 -14.57 14.42
N GLU A 6 -29.28 -13.88 15.56
CA GLU A 6 -28.43 -12.74 15.93
C GLU A 6 -26.96 -13.15 16.07
N LYS A 7 -26.73 -14.29 16.74
CA LYS A 7 -25.39 -14.81 17.00
C LYS A 7 -24.69 -15.33 15.73
N GLU A 8 -25.45 -15.67 14.68
CA GLU A 8 -24.91 -16.00 13.35
C GLU A 8 -24.84 -14.79 12.40
N ALA A 9 -25.76 -13.82 12.52
CA ALA A 9 -25.82 -12.65 11.65
C ALA A 9 -24.67 -11.68 11.90
N TYR A 10 -24.32 -11.41 13.18
CA TYR A 10 -23.20 -10.53 13.51
C TYR A 10 -21.84 -11.03 12.99
N PRO A 11 -21.45 -12.31 13.18
CA PRO A 11 -20.19 -12.80 12.61
C PRO A 11 -20.25 -12.92 11.08
N ALA A 12 -21.42 -13.15 10.47
CA ALA A 12 -21.54 -13.15 9.01
C ALA A 12 -21.35 -11.74 8.42
N LEU A 13 -21.89 -10.70 9.07
CA LEU A 13 -21.69 -9.31 8.68
C LEU A 13 -20.24 -8.87 8.88
N ASP A 14 -19.64 -9.26 10.02
CA ASP A 14 -18.24 -8.97 10.32
C ASP A 14 -17.31 -9.69 9.34
N GLN A 15 -17.56 -10.96 9.01
CA GLN A 15 -16.80 -11.69 8.00
C GLN A 15 -16.95 -11.09 6.61
N LEU A 16 -18.14 -10.65 6.21
CA LEU A 16 -18.35 -10.02 4.90
C LEU A 16 -17.66 -8.65 4.82
N SER A 17 -17.76 -7.86 5.90
CA SER A 17 -17.08 -6.56 6.04
C SER A 17 -15.56 -6.73 6.03
N ALA A 18 -15.04 -7.63 6.87
CA ALA A 18 -13.63 -7.97 6.95
C ALA A 18 -13.10 -8.56 5.63
N LYS A 19 -13.87 -9.39 4.93
CA LYS A 19 -13.46 -9.97 3.65
C LYS A 19 -13.45 -8.95 2.52
N THR A 20 -14.43 -8.03 2.49
CA THR A 20 -14.45 -6.93 1.51
C THR A 20 -13.29 -5.96 1.74
N SER A 21 -13.04 -5.62 3.00
CA SER A 21 -11.93 -4.74 3.40
C SER A 21 -10.55 -5.38 3.22
N SER A 22 -10.37 -6.64 3.64
CA SER A 22 -9.09 -7.35 3.44
C SER A 22 -8.77 -7.54 1.97
N GLN A 23 -9.77 -7.75 1.11
CA GLN A 23 -9.55 -7.88 -0.33
C GLN A 23 -9.11 -6.55 -0.97
N SER A 24 -9.74 -5.42 -0.62
CA SER A 24 -9.31 -4.11 -1.12
C SER A 24 -7.92 -3.75 -0.61
N LEU A 25 -7.64 -4.00 0.66
CA LEU A 25 -6.35 -3.75 1.29
C LEU A 25 -5.24 -4.66 0.73
N GLN A 26 -5.53 -5.94 0.46
CA GLN A 26 -4.62 -6.84 -0.24
C GLN A 26 -4.27 -6.35 -1.64
N ARG A 27 -5.25 -5.82 -2.39
CA ARG A 27 -5.00 -5.25 -3.72
C ARG A 27 -4.11 -4.01 -3.62
N VAL A 28 -4.35 -3.13 -2.66
CA VAL A 28 -3.51 -1.95 -2.41
C VAL A 28 -2.09 -2.38 -2.01
N ARG A 29 -1.94 -3.34 -1.11
CA ARG A 29 -0.62 -3.90 -0.72
C ARG A 29 0.12 -4.56 -1.89
N LEU A 30 -0.59 -5.27 -2.77
CA LEU A 30 0.00 -5.85 -3.98
C LEU A 30 0.51 -4.75 -4.93
N ILE A 31 -0.29 -3.70 -5.14
CA ILE A 31 0.07 -2.55 -5.97
C ILE A 31 1.27 -1.83 -5.35
N LYS A 32 1.26 -1.57 -4.04
CA LYS A 32 2.38 -0.99 -3.28
C LYS A 32 3.66 -1.81 -3.44
N GLY A 33 3.58 -3.13 -3.28
CA GLY A 33 4.74 -4.03 -3.45
C GLY A 33 5.32 -3.96 -4.87
N ARG A 34 4.45 -3.98 -5.89
CA ARG A 34 4.88 -3.82 -7.29
C ARG A 34 5.49 -2.45 -7.55
N LEU A 35 4.91 -1.40 -6.98
CA LEU A 35 5.38 -0.03 -7.14
C LEU A 35 6.73 0.19 -6.47
N VAL A 36 6.95 -0.36 -5.27
CA VAL A 36 8.25 -0.32 -4.58
C VAL A 36 9.31 -1.07 -5.38
N ALA A 37 9.00 -2.27 -5.87
CA ALA A 37 9.93 -3.05 -6.69
C ALA A 37 10.26 -2.32 -8.00
N LEU A 38 9.28 -1.71 -8.66
CA LEU A 38 9.48 -0.95 -9.89
C LEU A 38 10.30 0.32 -9.62
N SER A 39 9.97 1.07 -8.57
CA SER A 39 10.68 2.28 -8.15
C SER A 39 12.15 1.98 -7.85
N GLY A 40 12.46 0.87 -7.15
CA GLY A 40 13.84 0.47 -6.89
C GLY A 40 14.60 0.08 -8.16
N ARG A 41 13.94 -0.58 -9.12
CA ARG A 41 14.55 -0.92 -10.42
C ARG A 41 14.81 0.33 -11.27
N VAL A 42 13.87 1.26 -11.31
CA VAL A 42 14.01 2.54 -12.03
C VAL A 42 15.12 3.39 -11.41
N GLN A 43 15.20 3.43 -10.08
CA GLN A 43 16.26 4.12 -9.36
C GLN A 43 17.63 3.51 -9.69
N LYS A 44 17.77 2.19 -9.67
CA LYS A 44 19.01 1.53 -10.09
C LYS A 44 19.40 1.88 -11.53
N VAL A 45 18.45 1.85 -12.47
CA VAL A 45 18.75 2.23 -13.88
C VAL A 45 19.15 3.71 -13.96
N ARG A 46 18.54 4.60 -13.17
CA ARG A 46 18.91 6.01 -13.10
C ARG A 46 20.33 6.20 -12.55
N ASP A 47 20.71 5.45 -11.52
CA ASP A 47 22.04 5.55 -10.89
C ASP A 47 23.14 5.02 -11.84
N GLU A 48 22.90 3.91 -12.56
CA GLU A 48 23.82 3.40 -13.58
C GLU A 48 23.93 4.38 -14.76
N LEU A 49 22.82 5.03 -15.13
CA LEU A 49 22.80 6.02 -16.21
C LEU A 49 23.53 7.32 -15.84
N GLU A 50 23.43 7.75 -14.58
CA GLU A 50 24.21 8.87 -14.01
C GLU A 50 25.70 8.54 -14.05
N HIS A 51 26.07 7.33 -13.63
CA HIS A 51 27.45 6.90 -13.64
C HIS A 51 28.06 6.89 -15.05
N LEU A 52 27.30 6.42 -16.05
CA LEU A 52 27.72 6.43 -17.45
C LEU A 52 27.77 7.85 -18.05
N LEU A 53 26.99 8.79 -17.53
CA LEU A 53 27.00 10.18 -17.99
C LEU A 53 28.17 10.98 -17.38
N ASP A 54 28.63 10.61 -16.18
CA ASP A 54 29.74 11.28 -15.49
C ASP A 54 31.14 10.92 -16.03
N ASP A 55 31.30 9.79 -16.74
CA ASP A 55 32.59 9.31 -17.25
C ASP A 55 32.69 9.32 -18.79
N ASP A 56 33.40 10.32 -19.32
CA ASP A 56 33.72 10.46 -20.75
C ASP A 56 34.48 9.26 -21.33
N ALA A 57 35.27 8.54 -20.52
CA ALA A 57 36.00 7.37 -20.98
C ALA A 57 35.03 6.22 -21.27
N ASP A 58 34.12 5.92 -20.34
CA ASP A 58 33.07 4.91 -20.51
C ASP A 58 32.15 5.25 -21.69
N MET A 59 31.80 6.53 -21.86
CA MET A 59 31.03 6.99 -23.03
C MET A 59 31.78 6.75 -24.35
N SER A 60 33.09 6.98 -24.37
CA SER A 60 33.90 6.78 -25.58
C SER A 60 34.03 5.31 -25.98
N GLU A 61 34.03 4.40 -25.00
CA GLU A 61 34.13 2.95 -25.25
C GLU A 61 32.89 2.38 -25.94
N MET A 62 31.73 3.06 -25.83
CA MET A 62 30.47 2.66 -26.47
C MET A 62 30.52 2.79 -28.01
N TYR A 63 31.49 3.51 -28.58
CA TYR A 63 31.68 3.66 -30.03
C TYR A 63 32.34 2.43 -30.69
N LEU A 64 31.73 1.26 -30.49
CA LEU A 64 32.23 -0.03 -30.96
C LEU A 64 32.33 -0.11 -32.49
N THR A 65 31.42 0.50 -33.24
CA THR A 65 31.46 0.52 -34.72
C THR A 65 32.70 1.23 -35.24
N LYS A 66 33.09 2.34 -34.62
CA LYS A 66 34.32 3.08 -34.99
C LYS A 66 35.57 2.30 -34.59
N LYS A 67 35.55 1.65 -33.41
CA LYS A 67 36.63 0.76 -32.94
C LYS A 67 36.81 -0.44 -33.87
N LEU A 68 35.73 -1.06 -34.34
CA LEU A 68 35.77 -2.17 -35.30
C LEU A 68 36.28 -1.73 -36.67
N ALA A 69 35.81 -0.57 -37.17
CA ALA A 69 36.28 -0.02 -38.44
C ALA A 69 37.77 0.36 -38.41
N GLY A 70 38.25 0.90 -37.28
CA GLY A 70 39.68 1.14 -37.04
C GLY A 70 40.50 -0.15 -37.09
N LEU A 71 40.01 -1.22 -36.45
CA LEU A 71 40.66 -2.53 -36.46
C LEU A 71 40.66 -3.19 -37.85
N GLU A 72 39.64 -2.96 -38.68
CA GLU A 72 39.64 -3.43 -40.09
C GLU A 72 40.60 -2.65 -40.96
N SER A 73 40.70 -1.33 -40.75
CA SER A 73 41.66 -0.48 -41.46
C SER A 73 43.10 -0.82 -41.09
N ASP A 74 43.42 -1.01 -39.81
CA ASP A 74 44.76 -1.42 -39.36
C ASP A 74 45.15 -2.79 -39.92
N ARG A 75 44.20 -3.74 -39.96
CA ARG A 75 44.44 -5.06 -40.57
C ARG A 75 44.69 -4.96 -42.08
N PHE A 76 44.07 -3.99 -42.76
CA PHE A 76 44.29 -3.73 -44.18
C PHE A 76 45.67 -3.10 -44.42
N ILE A 77 46.12 -2.16 -43.59
CA ILE A 77 47.45 -1.55 -43.70
C ILE A 77 48.56 -2.59 -43.45
N LEU A 78 48.43 -3.41 -42.41
CA LEU A 78 49.38 -4.49 -42.13
C LEU A 78 49.51 -5.51 -43.28
N ASN A 79 48.41 -5.77 -43.99
CA ASN A 79 48.43 -6.65 -45.16
C ASN A 79 49.03 -5.99 -46.43
N VAL A 80 49.05 -4.65 -46.51
CA VAL A 80 49.66 -3.90 -47.61
C VAL A 80 51.17 -3.75 -47.41
N GLU A 81 51.64 -3.48 -46.19
CA GLU A 81 53.08 -3.42 -45.86
C GLU A 81 53.79 -4.77 -46.04
N GLN A 82 53.09 -5.91 -45.88
CA GLN A 82 53.65 -7.23 -46.16
C GLN A 82 53.86 -7.53 -47.66
N LYS A 83 53.26 -6.74 -48.56
CA LYS A 83 53.35 -6.98 -50.01
C LYS A 83 54.55 -6.29 -50.69
N ASP A 84 55.14 -5.28 -50.04
CA ASP A 84 56.30 -4.53 -50.56
C ASP A 84 57.65 -4.96 -49.95
N ALA A 85 57.67 -5.94 -49.03
CA ALA A 85 58.89 -6.43 -48.37
C ALA A 85 59.51 -7.68 -49.03
N ASN A 86 59.33 -7.88 -50.34
CA ASN A 86 59.94 -9.00 -51.06
C ASN A 86 60.69 -8.55 -52.30
N GLU A 87 61.69 -7.67 -52.14
CA GLU A 87 62.82 -7.63 -53.06
C GLU A 87 64.13 -7.21 -52.36
N SER A 88 65.09 -8.15 -52.43
CA SER A 88 66.54 -8.01 -52.34
C SER A 88 67.25 -8.00 -50.97
N GLU A 89 68.14 -9.00 -50.83
CA GLU A 89 69.17 -9.15 -49.80
C GLU A 89 70.32 -8.14 -49.95
N LEU A 90 70.95 -7.76 -48.82
CA LEU A 90 72.41 -7.79 -48.48
C LEU A 90 72.95 -6.55 -47.72
N HIS A 91 73.68 -6.86 -46.62
CA HIS A 91 74.69 -6.09 -45.87
C HIS A 91 74.21 -4.87 -45.04
N ASP A 92 74.71 -4.55 -43.84
CA ASP A 92 75.90 -4.92 -43.04
C ASP A 92 75.65 -4.52 -41.57
N MET A 93 76.41 -5.08 -40.64
CA MET A 93 76.38 -4.78 -39.20
C MET A 93 76.97 -3.40 -38.87
N SER A 94 76.30 -2.65 -37.99
CA SER A 94 76.98 -1.73 -37.05
C SER A 94 76.03 -1.34 -35.90
N ASP A 95 76.53 -1.50 -34.69
CA ASP A 95 75.87 -1.37 -33.39
C ASP A 95 75.59 0.09 -32.95
N GLU A 96 74.54 0.20 -32.12
CA GLU A 96 74.30 1.13 -31.00
C GLU A 96 74.58 2.63 -31.17
N ASP A 97 73.51 3.43 -31.25
CA ASP A 97 72.99 4.21 -30.10
C ASP A 97 71.91 5.17 -30.61
N THR A 98 70.64 4.91 -30.33
CA THR A 98 69.62 5.95 -30.15
C THR A 98 68.48 5.33 -29.36
N SER A 99 68.41 5.67 -28.09
CA SER A 99 67.21 5.53 -27.28
C SER A 99 66.09 6.37 -27.90
N ASP A 100 65.26 5.77 -28.74
CA ASP A 100 63.94 6.31 -29.00
C ASP A 100 62.94 5.25 -28.54
N GLY A 101 62.41 5.50 -27.34
CA GLY A 101 61.36 4.69 -26.78
C GLY A 101 60.21 4.70 -27.78
N SER A 102 59.99 3.57 -28.44
CA SER A 102 58.81 3.33 -29.24
C SER A 102 57.61 3.25 -28.31
N SER A 103 57.18 4.40 -27.81
CA SER A 103 55.77 4.63 -27.55
C SER A 103 55.08 4.40 -28.89
N ILE A 104 54.59 3.18 -29.08
CA ILE A 104 53.47 2.92 -29.97
C ILE A 104 52.32 3.74 -29.37
N ALA A 105 52.32 5.04 -29.70
CA ALA A 105 51.19 5.89 -29.47
C ALA A 105 50.05 5.25 -30.26
N PRO A 106 48.91 4.90 -29.64
CA PRO A 106 47.78 4.41 -30.40
C PRO A 106 47.43 5.44 -31.46
N ILE A 107 47.63 5.06 -32.72
CA ILE A 107 47.32 5.85 -33.88
C ILE A 107 45.81 6.10 -33.86
N SER A 108 45.45 7.35 -34.13
CA SER A 108 44.09 7.88 -34.28
C SER A 108 43.36 8.22 -32.97
N GLY A 109 43.77 9.36 -32.39
CA GLY A 109 42.95 10.18 -31.50
C GLY A 109 41.75 10.82 -32.20
N HIS A 110 40.93 10.02 -32.89
CA HIS A 110 39.59 10.46 -33.26
C HIS A 110 38.72 10.27 -32.02
N LYS A 111 38.70 11.27 -31.12
CA LYS A 111 37.71 11.31 -30.03
C LYS A 111 36.35 11.09 -30.69
N PRO A 112 35.61 10.03 -30.34
CA PRO A 112 34.27 9.86 -30.87
C PRO A 112 33.43 11.07 -30.46
N ASN A 113 32.38 11.36 -31.23
CA ASN A 113 31.53 12.52 -31.00
C ASN A 113 30.63 12.29 -29.78
N ILE A 114 31.24 12.30 -28.58
CA ILE A 114 30.62 11.98 -27.29
C ILE A 114 29.48 12.95 -26.97
N GLU A 115 29.52 14.17 -27.51
CA GLU A 115 28.49 15.22 -27.33
C GLU A 115 27.10 14.78 -27.81
N GLU A 116 27.01 14.06 -28.94
CA GLU A 116 25.73 13.52 -29.42
C GLU A 116 25.18 12.41 -28.50
N LEU A 117 26.08 11.58 -27.94
CA LEU A 117 25.72 10.52 -27.01
C LEU A 117 25.32 11.09 -25.65
N GLU A 118 26.04 12.08 -25.14
CA GLU A 118 25.75 12.82 -23.91
C GLU A 118 24.36 13.47 -23.99
N LEU A 119 24.02 14.11 -25.11
CA LEU A 119 22.69 14.72 -25.29
C LEU A 119 21.57 13.68 -25.34
N LEU A 120 21.79 12.53 -25.99
CA LEU A 120 20.84 11.43 -26.01
C LEU A 120 20.67 10.80 -24.61
N LEU A 121 21.78 10.46 -23.96
CA LEU A 121 21.81 9.86 -22.63
C LEU A 121 21.21 10.81 -21.59
N GLY A 122 21.51 12.10 -21.69
CA GLY A 122 20.93 13.17 -20.89
C GLY A 122 19.42 13.31 -21.07
N ALA A 123 18.90 13.15 -22.30
CA ALA A 123 17.45 13.12 -22.53
C ALA A 123 16.78 11.89 -21.87
N TYR A 124 17.42 10.72 -21.93
CA TYR A 124 16.94 9.53 -21.22
C TYR A 124 17.06 9.66 -19.71
N PHE A 125 18.12 10.28 -19.19
CA PHE A 125 18.32 10.54 -17.78
C PHE A 125 17.22 11.46 -17.23
N MET A 126 16.95 12.57 -17.91
CA MET A 126 15.86 13.47 -17.56
C MET A 126 14.49 12.78 -17.61
N GLN A 127 14.27 11.91 -18.61
CA GLN A 127 13.05 11.08 -18.67
C GLN A 127 12.94 10.12 -17.48
N MET A 128 14.05 9.50 -17.05
CA MET A 128 14.09 8.60 -15.90
C MET A 128 13.80 9.34 -14.59
N GLU A 129 14.32 10.55 -14.41
CA GLU A 129 14.00 11.40 -13.26
C GLU A 129 12.52 11.81 -13.23
N GLU A 130 11.94 12.11 -14.39
CA GLU A 130 10.50 12.39 -14.51
C GLU A 130 9.66 11.17 -14.08
N ILE A 131 10.02 9.98 -14.56
CA ILE A 131 9.35 8.73 -14.19
C ILE A 131 9.51 8.47 -12.69
N LEU A 132 10.69 8.69 -12.13
CA LEU A 132 10.97 8.49 -10.71
C LEU A 132 10.10 9.41 -9.85
N ASN A 133 9.98 10.69 -10.20
CA ASN A 133 9.09 11.63 -9.52
C ASN A 133 7.62 11.21 -9.60
N LYS A 134 7.16 10.74 -10.77
CA LYS A 134 5.80 10.18 -10.94
C LYS A 134 5.58 8.94 -10.08
N LEU A 135 6.57 8.05 -9.97
CA LEU A 135 6.49 6.85 -9.13
C LEU A 135 6.48 7.18 -7.63
N LEU A 136 7.23 8.20 -7.21
CA LEU A 136 7.20 8.70 -5.83
C LEU A 136 5.83 9.29 -5.48
N SER A 137 5.27 10.13 -6.35
CA SER A 137 3.92 10.68 -6.16
C SER A 137 2.84 9.58 -6.13
N LEU A 138 2.94 8.58 -7.03
CA LEU A 138 2.03 7.44 -7.01
C LEU A 138 2.18 6.60 -5.72
N ARG A 139 3.39 6.51 -5.17
CA ARG A 139 3.66 5.78 -3.92
C ARG A 139 3.00 6.47 -2.75
N GLU A 140 3.12 7.79 -2.68
CA GLU A 140 2.45 8.63 -1.68
C GLU A 140 0.92 8.47 -1.79
N TYR A 141 0.36 8.58 -2.99
CA TYR A 141 -1.08 8.35 -3.22
C TYR A 141 -1.57 6.96 -2.78
N VAL A 142 -0.79 5.91 -3.07
CA VAL A 142 -1.10 4.54 -2.64
C VAL A 142 -1.00 4.40 -1.11
N HIS A 143 -0.05 5.08 -0.48
CA HIS A 143 0.10 5.10 0.98
C HIS A 143 -1.07 5.83 1.64
N ASP A 144 -1.44 7.01 1.14
CA ASP A 144 -2.60 7.78 1.60
C ASP A 144 -3.90 6.98 1.47
N THR A 145 -4.03 6.21 0.37
CA THR A 145 -5.18 5.33 0.15
C THR A 145 -5.22 4.16 1.15
N GLU A 146 -4.07 3.58 1.50
CA GLU A 146 -3.98 2.54 2.53
C GLU A 146 -4.44 3.08 3.89
N ASP A 147 -3.96 4.26 4.27
CA ASP A 147 -4.32 4.90 5.54
C ASP A 147 -5.79 5.31 5.56
N TYR A 148 -6.33 5.83 4.46
CA TYR A 148 -7.76 6.14 4.30
C TYR A 148 -8.65 4.89 4.49
N ILE A 149 -8.28 3.78 3.86
CA ILE A 149 -9.02 2.51 4.02
C ILE A 149 -8.96 2.03 5.46
N ASN A 150 -7.81 2.13 6.13
CA ASN A 150 -7.67 1.76 7.54
C ASN A 150 -8.57 2.61 8.44
N ILE A 151 -8.56 3.93 8.27
CA ILE A 151 -9.40 4.85 9.05
C ILE A 151 -10.90 4.53 8.87
N ILE A 152 -11.35 4.30 7.63
CA ILE A 152 -12.75 3.96 7.37
C ILE A 152 -13.12 2.61 7.95
N LEU A 153 -12.24 1.62 7.85
CA LEU A 153 -12.52 0.30 8.39
C LEU A 153 -12.68 0.36 9.91
N ASP A 154 -11.79 1.08 10.59
CA ASP A 154 -11.84 1.28 12.04
C ASP A 154 -13.13 2.02 12.44
N GLU A 155 -13.55 3.03 11.68
CA GLU A 155 -14.82 3.71 11.88
C GLU A 155 -16.02 2.74 11.77
N LYS A 156 -16.02 1.87 10.74
CA LYS A 156 -17.09 0.88 10.55
C LYS A 156 -17.10 -0.18 11.64
N GLN A 157 -15.95 -0.68 12.05
CA GLN A 157 -15.86 -1.62 13.18
C GLN A 157 -16.35 -0.97 14.47
N ASN A 158 -15.97 0.27 14.73
CA ASN A 158 -16.42 1.03 15.89
C ASN A 158 -17.95 1.25 15.85
N GLN A 159 -18.53 1.56 14.68
CA GLN A 159 -19.98 1.65 14.48
C GLN A 159 -20.68 0.31 14.78
N LEU A 160 -20.15 -0.81 14.29
CA LEU A 160 -20.72 -2.14 14.55
C LEU A 160 -20.66 -2.52 16.04
N LEU A 161 -19.52 -2.25 16.70
CA LEU A 161 -19.35 -2.49 18.13
C LEU A 161 -20.33 -1.62 18.94
N GLN A 162 -20.44 -0.34 18.60
CA GLN A 162 -21.36 0.58 19.27
C GLN A 162 -22.82 0.14 19.10
N LEU A 163 -23.24 -0.26 17.89
CA LEU A 163 -24.58 -0.78 17.64
C LEU A 163 -24.86 -2.04 18.47
N SER A 164 -23.91 -2.97 18.52
CA SER A 164 -24.03 -4.18 19.33
C SER A 164 -24.20 -3.86 20.82
N VAL A 165 -23.44 -2.91 21.36
CA VAL A 165 -23.53 -2.50 22.78
C VAL A 165 -24.89 -1.86 23.06
N ILE A 166 -25.39 -1.01 22.15
CA ILE A 166 -26.69 -0.36 22.30
C ILE A 166 -27.83 -1.39 22.29
N ILE A 167 -27.83 -2.32 21.34
CA ILE A 167 -28.87 -3.37 21.22
C ILE A 167 -28.85 -4.30 22.43
N ASN A 168 -27.67 -4.72 22.88
CA ASN A 168 -27.54 -5.56 24.07
C ASN A 168 -28.06 -4.83 25.32
N THR A 169 -27.69 -3.56 25.49
CA THR A 169 -28.17 -2.75 26.63
C THR A 169 -29.69 -2.60 26.59
N ALA A 170 -30.27 -2.29 25.43
CA ALA A 170 -31.73 -2.20 25.27
C ALA A 170 -32.42 -3.54 25.60
N THR A 171 -31.87 -4.66 25.12
CA THR A 171 -32.39 -6.01 25.39
C THR A 171 -32.31 -6.35 26.87
N THR A 172 -31.23 -5.99 27.57
CA THR A 172 -31.12 -6.21 29.02
C THR A 172 -32.17 -5.41 29.80
N MET A 173 -32.42 -4.16 29.42
CA MET A 173 -33.46 -3.33 30.05
C MET A 173 -34.86 -3.92 29.84
N LEU A 174 -35.15 -4.42 28.63
CA LEU A 174 -36.41 -5.11 28.35
C LEU A 174 -36.55 -6.39 29.18
N ASN A 175 -35.49 -7.19 29.32
CA ASN A 175 -35.51 -8.40 30.13
C ASN A 175 -35.77 -8.11 31.62
N LEU A 176 -35.18 -7.04 32.17
CA LEU A 176 -35.48 -6.60 33.55
C LEU A 176 -36.96 -6.20 33.69
N GLY A 177 -37.51 -5.47 32.71
CA GLY A 177 -38.93 -5.12 32.68
C GLY A 177 -39.83 -6.36 32.65
N ILE A 178 -39.54 -7.31 31.74
CA ILE A 178 -40.27 -8.58 31.61
C ILE A 178 -40.19 -9.39 32.90
N LEU A 179 -39.05 -9.41 33.61
CA LEU A 179 -38.91 -10.09 34.90
C LEU A 179 -39.85 -9.49 35.95
N ILE A 180 -39.90 -8.16 36.05
CA ILE A 180 -40.80 -7.45 36.97
C ILE A 180 -42.26 -7.77 36.62
N PHE A 181 -42.65 -7.63 35.34
CA PHE A 181 -43.98 -7.99 34.88
C PHE A 181 -44.32 -9.46 35.12
N GLY A 182 -43.36 -10.37 34.97
CA GLY A 182 -43.52 -11.79 35.27
C GLY A 182 -43.80 -12.05 36.74
N ILE A 183 -43.09 -11.38 37.66
CA ILE A 183 -43.34 -11.50 39.12
C ILE A 183 -44.76 -11.06 39.48
N PHE A 184 -45.24 -9.95 38.91
CA PHE A 184 -46.59 -9.45 39.15
C PHE A 184 -47.68 -10.21 38.38
N GLY A 185 -47.33 -10.84 37.25
CA GLY A 185 -48.24 -11.63 36.41
C GLY A 185 -48.34 -13.10 36.82
N MET A 186 -47.45 -13.61 37.67
CA MET A 186 -47.63 -14.90 38.31
C MET A 186 -48.87 -14.85 39.21
N ASN A 187 -49.65 -15.94 39.22
CA ASN A 187 -50.97 -16.08 39.86
C ASN A 187 -50.93 -15.87 41.39
N VAL A 188 -50.70 -14.64 41.86
CA VAL A 188 -50.72 -14.28 43.28
C VAL A 188 -52.18 -14.07 43.68
N HIS A 189 -52.79 -15.11 44.26
CA HIS A 189 -54.09 -15.02 44.90
C HIS A 189 -53.96 -14.17 46.18
N ILE A 190 -53.98 -12.84 46.01
CA ILE A 190 -53.95 -11.90 47.12
C ILE A 190 -55.25 -12.07 47.91
N ALA A 191 -55.17 -12.51 49.17
CA ALA A 191 -56.32 -12.68 50.07
C ALA A 191 -57.13 -11.39 50.35
N LEU A 192 -56.70 -10.25 49.79
CA LEU A 192 -57.44 -8.98 49.75
C LEU A 192 -58.55 -8.95 48.67
N PHE A 193 -58.54 -9.89 47.70
CA PHE A 193 -59.54 -9.99 46.61
C PHE A 193 -60.81 -10.79 46.98
N ASP A 194 -60.85 -11.40 48.16
CA ASP A 194 -61.95 -12.28 48.58
C ASP A 194 -63.15 -11.50 49.17
N PHE A 195 -63.00 -10.19 49.37
CA PHE A 195 -64.10 -9.31 49.76
C PHE A 195 -64.81 -8.82 48.49
N GLY A 196 -66.05 -9.28 48.28
CA GLY A 196 -66.88 -9.08 47.07
C GLY A 196 -67.31 -7.64 46.75
N THR A 197 -66.44 -6.65 46.95
CA THR A 197 -66.69 -5.24 46.62
C THR A 197 -65.99 -4.91 45.30
N TYR A 198 -66.74 -4.67 44.23
CA TYR A 198 -66.24 -4.32 42.89
C TYR A 198 -65.20 -3.18 42.88
N ALA A 199 -65.23 -2.28 43.87
CA ALA A 199 -64.27 -1.18 44.00
C ALA A 199 -62.81 -1.65 44.23
N GLN A 200 -62.58 -2.78 44.90
CA GLN A 200 -61.23 -3.29 45.16
C GLN A 200 -60.59 -3.89 43.91
N TRP A 201 -61.39 -4.46 43.00
CA TRP A 201 -60.92 -4.94 41.70
C TRP A 201 -60.42 -3.78 40.82
N TYR A 202 -61.19 -2.68 40.74
CA TYR A 202 -60.76 -1.48 40.01
C TYR A 202 -59.55 -0.81 40.66
N ALA A 203 -59.47 -0.78 42.00
CA ALA A 203 -58.32 -0.22 42.70
C ALA A 203 -57.04 -1.04 42.48
N ALA A 204 -57.15 -2.37 42.49
CA ALA A 204 -56.03 -3.26 42.19
C ALA A 204 -55.60 -3.15 40.71
N ALA A 205 -56.57 -3.14 39.78
CA ALA A 205 -56.30 -2.94 38.36
C ALA A 205 -55.64 -1.57 38.09
N ALA A 206 -56.13 -0.50 38.71
CA ALA A 206 -55.53 0.83 38.63
C ALA A 206 -54.13 0.88 39.27
N GLY A 207 -53.90 0.13 40.35
CA GLY A 207 -52.60 0.00 41.00
C GLY A 207 -51.57 -0.71 40.12
N VAL A 208 -51.96 -1.77 39.41
CA VAL A 208 -51.08 -2.48 38.47
C VAL A 208 -50.77 -1.64 37.24
N VAL A 209 -51.79 -1.00 36.65
CA VAL A 209 -51.61 -0.11 35.48
C VAL A 209 -50.81 1.14 35.85
N GLY A 210 -51.10 1.74 37.01
CA GLY A 210 -50.41 2.91 37.53
C GLY A 210 -48.98 2.61 37.95
N GLY A 211 -48.76 1.51 38.68
CA GLY A 211 -47.43 1.04 39.08
C GLY A 211 -46.55 0.66 37.89
N GLY A 212 -47.12 -0.04 36.90
CA GLY A 212 -46.44 -0.34 35.64
C GLY A 212 -46.06 0.92 34.87
N SER A 213 -46.98 1.90 34.78
CA SER A 213 -46.71 3.18 34.11
C SER A 213 -45.64 4.01 34.84
N ILE A 214 -45.65 4.02 36.18
CA ILE A 214 -44.66 4.73 37.00
C ILE A 214 -43.27 4.10 36.87
N LEU A 215 -43.17 2.78 36.93
CA LEU A 215 -41.89 2.09 36.74
C LEU A 215 -41.35 2.27 35.32
N PHE A 216 -42.23 2.28 34.30
CA PHE A 216 -41.85 2.56 32.92
C PHE A 216 -41.34 4.00 32.74
N ILE A 217 -41.98 4.98 33.37
CA ILE A 217 -41.52 6.38 33.37
C ILE A 217 -40.18 6.52 34.11
N ILE A 218 -39.99 5.83 35.23
CA ILE A 218 -38.71 5.82 35.97
C ILE A 218 -37.60 5.21 35.11
N ALA A 219 -37.86 4.11 34.41
CA ALA A 219 -36.89 3.50 33.50
C ALA A 219 -36.50 4.44 32.35
N ILE A 220 -37.48 5.14 31.74
CA ILE A 220 -37.23 6.14 30.70
C ILE A 220 -36.43 7.32 31.24
N LEU A 221 -36.76 7.84 32.43
CA LEU A 221 -36.05 8.94 33.05
C LEU A 221 -34.60 8.56 33.38
N TRP A 222 -34.36 7.34 33.88
CA TRP A 222 -33.03 6.83 34.17
C TRP A 222 -32.17 6.69 32.90
N PHE A 223 -32.78 6.22 31.82
CA PHE A 223 -32.11 6.15 30.51
C PHE A 223 -31.76 7.54 29.95
N LYS A 224 -32.67 8.50 30.14
CA LYS A 224 -32.49 9.87 29.67
C LYS A 224 -31.46 10.66 30.49
N THR A 225 -31.32 10.39 31.78
CA THR A 225 -30.28 11.00 32.63
C THR A 225 -28.91 10.40 32.37
N LYS A 226 -28.80 9.09 32.12
CA LYS A 226 -27.52 8.50 31.69
C LYS A 226 -27.05 9.03 30.33
N ARG A 227 -27.98 9.30 29.40
CA ARG A 227 -27.66 9.94 28.11
C ARG A 227 -27.35 11.46 28.22
N LEU A 228 -27.51 12.06 29.39
CA LEU A 228 -27.18 13.46 29.67
C LEU A 228 -25.89 13.61 30.49
N LEU A 229 -25.33 12.50 31.00
CA LEU A 229 -24.09 12.49 31.79
C LEU A 229 -22.85 12.03 31.00
N ASP A 230 -23.04 11.61 29.75
CA ASP A 230 -22.01 11.52 28.70
C ASP A 230 -22.30 12.59 27.63
#